data_AF-A0A964BTJ9-F1
#
_entry.id   AF-A0A964BTJ9-F1
#
_cell.length_a   1.000
_cell.length_b   1.000
_cell.length_c   1.000
_cell.angle_alpha   90.00
_cell.angle_beta   90.00
_cell.angle_gamma   90.00
#
_symmetry.space_group_name_H-M   'P 1'
#
loop_
_entity.id
_entity.type
_entity.pdbx_description
1 polymer ?
#
loop_
_entity_poly.entity_id
_entity_poly.type
_entity_poly.pdbx_seq_one_letter_code
_entity_poly.pdbx_strand_id
1 'polypeptide(L)'
;MLGLATEKCSDPTTRCKEHRDFRDEFVSDYKPHQNLIIGLLIRAELSKFGISLDEKEDTKKHLIKLIDPSSITNLTNEGIDSMNAYASGGFDYLTENFDSKPYHVEEFLISYVKLLQKAVDGSKLWS
;
A
#
# COMPACT_ATOMS: atom_id res chain seq x y z
N MET A 1 4.62 1.59 -0.08
CA MET A 1 4.87 0.51 0.91
C MET A 1 4.62 0.96 2.35
N LEU A 2 4.93 2.19 2.75
CA LEU A 2 4.72 2.63 4.14
C LEU A 2 3.26 2.56 4.63
N GLY A 3 2.27 2.84 3.77
CA GLY A 3 0.86 2.69 4.13
C GLY A 3 0.46 1.24 4.33
N LEU A 4 1.00 0.31 3.52
CA LEU A 4 0.85 -1.13 3.76
C LEU A 4 1.52 -1.53 5.08
N ALA A 5 2.73 -1.04 5.34
CA ALA A 5 3.47 -1.33 6.57
C ALA A 5 2.72 -0.87 7.85
N THR A 6 2.03 0.26 7.76
CA THR A 6 1.29 0.88 8.87
C THR A 6 -0.20 0.56 8.87
N GLU A 7 -0.68 -0.20 7.88
CA GLU A 7 -2.10 -0.46 7.61
C GLU A 7 -2.94 0.83 7.45
N LYS A 8 -2.29 1.97 7.17
CA LYS A 8 -2.96 3.25 6.94
C LYS A 8 -3.37 3.36 5.48
N CYS A 9 -4.68 3.50 5.26
CA CYS A 9 -5.27 3.92 4.01
C CYS A 9 -5.95 5.29 4.19
N SER A 10 -5.79 6.19 3.23
CA SER A 10 -6.57 7.43 3.15
C SER A 10 -7.12 7.58 1.74
N ASP A 11 -8.29 8.22 1.63
CA ASP A 11 -8.87 8.48 0.33
C ASP A 11 -7.99 9.52 -0.40
N PRO A 12 -7.39 9.15 -1.55
CA PRO A 12 -6.49 10.05 -2.29
C PRO A 12 -7.18 11.34 -2.73
N THR A 13 -8.52 11.34 -2.83
CA THR A 13 -9.29 12.50 -3.25
C THR A 13 -9.45 13.57 -2.17
N THR A 14 -9.26 13.22 -0.90
CA THR A 14 -9.52 14.12 0.23
C THR A 14 -8.46 15.24 0.33
N ARG A 15 -7.21 14.98 -0.07
CA ARG A 15 -6.10 15.94 0.01
C ARG A 15 -5.64 16.51 -1.34
N CYS A 16 -5.77 15.76 -2.43
CA CYS A 16 -5.41 16.21 -3.77
C CYS A 16 -6.65 16.29 -4.67
N LYS A 17 -7.27 17.47 -4.79
CA LYS A 17 -8.46 17.69 -5.66
C LYS A 17 -8.21 17.51 -7.16
N GLU A 18 -6.95 17.44 -7.59
CA GLU A 18 -6.58 17.12 -8.98
C GLU A 18 -5.99 15.70 -9.05
N HIS A 19 -6.83 14.70 -9.35
CA HIS A 19 -6.48 13.27 -9.36
C HIS A 19 -5.72 12.83 -10.64
N ARG A 20 -4.79 13.64 -11.14
CA ARG A 20 -4.07 13.31 -12.40
C ARG A 20 -2.83 12.43 -12.23
N ASP A 21 -2.43 12.15 -10.98
CA ASP A 21 -1.11 11.56 -10.72
C ASP A 21 -1.11 10.05 -10.43
N PHE A 22 -2.26 9.44 -10.12
CA PHE A 22 -2.34 7.98 -9.98
C PHE A 22 -2.46 7.34 -11.36
N ARG A 23 -1.55 6.42 -11.67
CA ARG A 23 -1.54 5.69 -12.93
C ARG A 23 -2.33 4.40 -12.79
N ASP A 24 -3.09 4.06 -13.83
CA ASP A 24 -3.82 2.79 -13.94
C ASP A 24 -2.89 1.59 -14.20
N GLU A 25 -1.57 1.83 -14.29
CA GLU A 25 -0.56 0.83 -14.60
C GLU A 25 0.55 0.81 -13.54
N PHE A 26 1.14 -0.37 -13.33
CA PHE A 26 2.38 -0.49 -12.59
C PHE A 26 3.52 0.24 -13.30
N VAL A 27 4.33 0.97 -12.53
CA VAL A 27 5.61 1.52 -12.98
C VAL A 27 6.45 0.38 -13.55
N SER A 28 7.00 0.57 -14.76
CA SER A 28 7.73 -0.47 -15.52
C SER A 28 8.78 -1.19 -14.69
N ASP A 29 9.52 -0.43 -13.89
CA ASP A 29 10.65 -0.90 -13.11
C ASP A 29 10.23 -1.79 -11.93
N TYR A 30 8.95 -1.73 -11.55
CA TYR A 30 8.38 -2.55 -10.48
C TYR A 30 7.65 -3.79 -10.99
N LYS A 31 7.50 -3.98 -12.31
CA LYS A 31 6.88 -5.19 -12.89
C LYS A 31 7.52 -6.50 -12.38
N PRO A 32 8.86 -6.63 -12.25
CA PRO A 32 9.47 -7.85 -11.70
C PRO A 32 9.03 -8.18 -10.25
N HIS A 33 8.57 -7.17 -9.51
CA HIS A 33 8.16 -7.28 -8.11
C HIS A 33 6.64 -7.15 -7.93
N GLN A 34 5.87 -7.14 -9.01
CA GLN A 34 4.41 -6.96 -8.99
C GLN A 34 3.71 -7.96 -8.07
N ASN A 35 4.03 -9.25 -8.18
CA ASN A 35 3.41 -10.29 -7.36
C ASN A 35 3.72 -10.11 -5.86
N LEU A 36 4.91 -9.61 -5.52
CA LEU A 36 5.25 -9.29 -4.13
C LEU A 36 4.39 -8.13 -3.63
N ILE A 37 4.28 -7.06 -4.41
CA ILE A 37 3.47 -5.88 -4.07
C ILE A 37 1.99 -6.26 -3.89
N ILE A 38 1.45 -7.09 -4.78
CA ILE A 38 0.08 -7.62 -4.67
C ILE A 38 -0.06 -8.50 -3.43
N GLY A 39 0.92 -9.37 -3.13
CA GLY A 39 0.93 -10.17 -1.91
C GLY A 39 0.88 -9.31 -0.63
N LEU A 40 1.59 -8.19 -0.62
CA LEU A 40 1.55 -7.22 0.49
C LEU A 40 0.18 -6.55 0.62
N LEU A 41 -0.46 -6.18 -0.50
CA LEU A 41 -1.82 -5.65 -0.50
C LEU A 41 -2.81 -6.65 0.09
N ILE A 42 -2.78 -7.91 -0.38
CA ILE A 42 -3.66 -8.98 0.10
C ILE A 42 -3.53 -9.13 1.62
N ARG A 43 -2.29 -9.19 2.14
CA ARG A 43 -2.05 -9.36 3.57
C ARG A 43 -2.59 -8.19 4.39
N ALA A 44 -2.38 -6.96 3.95
CA ALA A 44 -2.91 -5.77 4.61
C ALA A 44 -4.45 -5.75 4.60
N GLU A 45 -5.07 -6.10 3.46
CA GLU A 45 -6.52 -6.15 3.33
C GLU A 45 -7.15 -7.24 4.20
N LEU A 46 -6.61 -8.46 4.22
CA LEU A 46 -7.12 -9.53 5.08
C LEU A 46 -7.01 -9.15 6.56
N SER A 47 -5.88 -8.55 6.97
CA SER A 47 -5.67 -8.05 8.34
C SER A 47 -6.73 -7.01 8.73
N LYS A 48 -7.00 -6.04 7.84
CA LYS A 48 -8.02 -5.00 8.03
C LYS A 48 -9.42 -5.55 8.27
N PHE A 49 -9.76 -6.68 7.64
CA PHE A 49 -11.06 -7.35 7.83
C PHE A 49 -11.04 -8.45 8.91
N GLY A 50 -9.90 -8.68 9.58
CA GLY A 50 -9.76 -9.72 10.59
C GLY A 50 -9.89 -11.15 10.02
N ILE A 51 -9.69 -11.33 8.72
CA ILE A 51 -9.83 -12.61 8.03
C ILE A 51 -8.51 -13.37 8.16
N SER A 52 -8.56 -14.60 8.70
CA SER A 52 -7.40 -15.48 8.71
C SER A 52 -7.20 -16.13 7.33
N LEU A 53 -5.95 -16.37 6.94
CA LEU A 53 -5.61 -17.15 5.75
C LEU A 53 -6.16 -18.60 5.81
N ASP A 54 -6.50 -19.09 7.01
CA ASP A 54 -7.10 -20.40 7.22
C ASP A 54 -8.58 -20.45 6.81
N GLU A 55 -9.25 -19.29 6.74
CA GLU A 55 -10.65 -19.14 6.36
C GLU A 55 -10.79 -19.13 4.83
N LYS A 56 -10.64 -20.31 4.22
CA LYS A 56 -10.56 -20.48 2.75
C LYS A 56 -11.68 -19.81 1.98
N GLU A 57 -12.92 -19.85 2.47
CA GLU A 57 -14.05 -19.31 1.73
C GLU A 57 -14.10 -17.77 1.76
N ASP A 58 -13.90 -17.18 2.94
CA ASP A 58 -13.94 -15.73 3.11
C ASP A 58 -12.69 -15.06 2.53
N THR A 59 -11.53 -15.71 2.68
CA THR A 59 -10.30 -15.32 1.98
C THR A 59 -10.52 -15.31 0.48
N LYS A 60 -11.11 -16.37 -0.09
CA LYS A 60 -11.36 -16.45 -1.54
C LYS A 60 -12.32 -15.36 -2.01
N LYS A 61 -13.39 -15.08 -1.26
CA LYS A 61 -14.34 -14.00 -1.58
C LYS A 61 -13.64 -12.64 -1.61
N HIS A 62 -12.73 -12.39 -0.68
CA HIS A 62 -11.97 -11.14 -0.64
C HIS A 62 -10.93 -11.04 -1.75
N LEU A 63 -10.22 -12.13 -2.05
CA LEU A 63 -9.22 -12.17 -3.12
C LEU A 63 -9.83 -11.85 -4.50
N ILE A 64 -11.02 -12.37 -4.81
CA ILE A 64 -11.69 -12.13 -6.09
C ILE A 64 -12.04 -10.64 -6.26
N LYS A 65 -12.24 -9.90 -5.17
CA LYS A 65 -12.47 -8.45 -5.24
C LYS A 65 -11.22 -7.67 -5.59
N LEU A 66 -10.03 -8.19 -5.27
CA LEU A 66 -8.77 -7.46 -5.42
C LEU A 66 -7.99 -7.86 -6.68
N ILE A 67 -8.09 -9.12 -7.11
CA ILE A 67 -7.21 -9.71 -8.11
C ILE A 67 -7.98 -10.03 -9.40
N ASP A 68 -7.46 -9.53 -10.51
CA ASP A 68 -7.91 -9.91 -11.85
C ASP A 68 -6.69 -10.29 -12.70
N PRO A 69 -6.38 -11.58 -12.87
CA PRO A 69 -5.23 -12.03 -13.66
C PRO A 69 -5.32 -11.68 -15.16
N SER A 70 -6.49 -11.23 -15.64
CA SER A 70 -6.67 -10.81 -17.03
C SER A 70 -6.35 -9.34 -17.25
N SER A 71 -6.20 -8.55 -16.18
CA SER A 71 -5.85 -7.14 -16.26
C SER A 71 -4.33 -6.95 -16.37
N ILE A 72 -3.90 -5.80 -16.92
CA ILE A 72 -2.47 -5.45 -17.07
C ILE A 72 -1.76 -5.41 -15.70
N THR A 73 -2.49 -5.03 -14.66
CA THR A 73 -1.97 -4.87 -13.29
C THR A 73 -2.17 -6.10 -12.42
N ASN A 74 -2.80 -7.18 -12.92
CA ASN A 74 -3.27 -8.32 -12.13
C ASN A 74 -4.25 -7.92 -11.01
N LEU A 75 -4.79 -6.70 -11.03
CA LEU A 75 -5.70 -6.14 -10.04
C LEU A 75 -7.03 -5.77 -10.70
N THR A 76 -8.11 -5.89 -9.94
CA THR A 76 -9.39 -5.26 -10.28
C THR A 76 -9.31 -3.74 -10.06
N ASN A 77 -10.35 -2.99 -10.46
CA ASN A 77 -10.47 -1.58 -10.10
C ASN A 77 -10.46 -1.37 -8.58
N GLU A 78 -11.15 -2.22 -7.82
CA GLU A 78 -11.14 -2.16 -6.34
C GLU A 78 -9.75 -2.46 -5.77
N GLY A 79 -8.99 -3.38 -6.38
CA GLY A 79 -7.59 -3.64 -6.03
C GLY A 79 -6.67 -2.44 -6.29
N ILE A 80 -6.87 -1.73 -7.42
CA ILE A 80 -6.15 -0.50 -7.75
C ILE A 80 -6.50 0.61 -6.75
N ASP A 81 -7.80 0.81 -6.46
CA ASP A 81 -8.27 1.81 -5.51
C ASP A 81 -7.70 1.58 -4.12
N SER A 82 -7.71 0.33 -3.63
CA SER A 82 -7.09 -0.03 -2.37
C SER A 82 -5.58 0.23 -2.37
N MET A 83 -4.86 -0.13 -3.43
CA MET A 83 -3.43 0.15 -3.56
C MET A 83 -3.14 1.66 -3.48
N ASN A 84 -3.93 2.47 -4.19
CA ASN A 84 -3.82 3.93 -4.18
C ASN A 84 -4.14 4.51 -2.80
N ALA A 85 -5.14 3.96 -2.11
CA ALA A 85 -5.49 4.39 -0.76
C ALA A 85 -4.36 4.11 0.25
N TYR A 86 -3.67 2.96 0.16
CA TYR A 86 -2.47 2.70 0.96
C TYR A 86 -1.28 3.58 0.54
N ALA A 87 -1.13 3.92 -0.74
CA ALA A 87 -0.10 4.86 -1.17
C ALA A 87 -0.33 6.25 -0.54
N SER A 88 -1.58 6.73 -0.58
CA SER A 88 -2.02 7.97 0.05
C SER A 88 -1.81 7.95 1.57
N GLY A 89 -2.27 6.91 2.26
CA GLY A 89 -2.11 6.79 3.71
C GLY A 89 -0.65 6.68 4.16
N GLY A 90 0.20 6.07 3.32
CA GLY A 90 1.64 6.07 3.52
C GLY A 90 2.26 7.46 3.38
N PHE A 91 1.82 8.25 2.40
CA PHE A 91 2.25 9.64 2.24
C PHE A 91 1.81 10.49 3.44
N ASP A 92 0.57 10.34 3.90
CA ASP A 92 0.08 11.05 5.09
C ASP A 92 0.92 10.73 6.31
N TYR A 93 1.21 9.44 6.55
CA TYR A 93 2.11 9.03 7.62
C TYR A 93 3.50 9.68 7.50
N LEU A 94 4.08 9.73 6.29
CA LEU A 94 5.38 10.40 6.09
C LEU A 94 5.28 11.88 6.48
N THR A 95 4.27 12.60 5.99
CA THR A 95 4.12 14.03 6.29
C THR A 95 3.90 14.32 7.76
N GLU A 96 3.23 13.41 8.49
CA GLU A 96 2.98 13.52 9.92
C GLU A 96 4.21 13.24 10.78
N ASN A 97 5.15 12.42 10.29
CA ASN A 97 6.29 11.91 11.06
C ASN A 97 7.64 12.47 10.62
N PHE A 98 7.69 13.28 9.56
CA PHE A 98 8.88 14.03 9.21
C PHE A 98 8.98 15.29 10.08
N ASP A 99 10.07 15.42 10.82
CA ASP A 99 10.33 16.60 11.66
C ASP A 99 10.42 17.90 10.86
N SER A 100 10.97 17.81 9.64
CA SER A 100 11.05 18.92 8.68
C SER A 100 10.97 18.40 7.25
N LYS A 101 10.57 19.27 6.33
CA LYS A 101 10.62 18.96 4.90
C LYS A 101 12.07 18.64 4.49
N PRO A 102 12.36 17.47 3.89
CA PRO A 102 13.69 17.15 3.41
C PRO A 102 14.03 18.05 2.22
N TYR A 103 15.25 18.58 2.19
CA TYR A 103 15.73 19.41 1.08
C TYR A 103 16.51 18.60 0.06
N HIS A 104 17.06 17.46 0.49
CA HIS A 104 17.84 16.55 -0.33
C HIS A 104 17.24 15.13 -0.33
N VAL A 105 17.47 14.40 -1.43
CA VAL A 105 16.93 13.04 -1.61
C VAL A 105 17.54 12.08 -0.59
N GLU A 106 18.81 12.27 -0.25
CA GLU A 106 19.56 11.48 0.71
C GLU A 106 18.95 11.59 2.11
N GLU A 107 18.60 12.80 2.54
CA GLU A 107 17.91 13.07 3.81
C GLU A 107 16.54 12.38 3.84
N PHE A 108 15.79 12.47 2.73
CA PHE A 108 14.52 11.77 2.60
C PHE A 108 14.70 10.26 2.74
N LEU A 109 15.65 9.65 2.03
CA LEU A 109 15.88 8.21 2.04
C LEU A 109 16.27 7.70 3.43
N ILE A 110 17.15 8.42 4.14
CA ILE A 110 17.57 8.05 5.51
C ILE A 110 16.35 8.08 6.45
N SER A 111 15.56 9.15 6.42
CA SER A 111 14.38 9.29 7.28
C SER A 111 13.29 8.28 6.91
N TYR A 112 13.06 8.05 5.61
CA TYR A 112 12.09 7.09 5.11
C TYR A 112 12.40 5.67 5.60
N VAL A 113 13.65 5.22 5.49
CA VAL A 113 14.04 3.87 5.93
C VAL A 113 13.87 3.70 7.43
N LYS A 114 14.22 4.72 8.25
CA LYS A 114 14.01 4.68 9.70
C LYS A 114 12.53 4.56 10.07
N LEU A 115 11.67 5.34 9.40
CA LEU A 115 10.22 5.29 9.63
C LEU A 115 9.63 3.96 9.17
N LEU A 116 10.07 3.43 8.04
CA LEU A 116 9.63 2.12 7.55
C LEU A 116 10.02 1.01 8.52
N GLN A 117 11.26 0.99 9.00
CA GLN A 117 11.71 -0.01 9.96
C GLN A 117 10.90 0.05 11.25
N LYS A 118 10.72 1.26 11.80
CA LYS A 118 9.88 1.49 12.99
C LYS A 118 8.44 1.00 12.79
N ALA A 119 7.86 1.24 11.61
CA ALA A 119 6.51 0.81 11.28
C ALA A 119 6.39 -0.72 11.19
N VAL A 120 7.36 -1.38 10.56
CA VAL A 120 7.42 -2.83 10.45
C VAL A 120 7.60 -3.47 11.82
N ASP A 121 8.56 -2.99 12.62
CA ASP A 121 8.85 -3.53 13.96
C ASP A 121 7.68 -3.36 14.94
N GLY A 122 6.92 -2.26 14.79
CA GLY A 122 5.77 -1.96 15.64
C GLY A 122 4.47 -2.65 15.22
N SER A 123 4.43 -3.27 14.04
CA SER A 123 3.22 -3.88 13.48
C SER A 123 3.16 -5.36 13.79
N LYS A 124 2.04 -5.78 14.38
CA LYS A 124 1.71 -7.21 14.56
C LYS A 124 1.49 -7.93 13.23
N LEU A 125 1.20 -7.18 12.16
CA LEU A 125 1.02 -7.76 10.84
C LEU A 125 2.34 -8.30 10.30
N TRP A 126 3.49 -7.70 10.62
CA TRP A 126 4.78 -8.03 10.00
C TRP A 126 5.77 -8.77 10.91
N SER A 127 5.49 -8.84 12.21
CA SER A 127 6.20 -9.67 13.20
C SER A 127 5.95 -11.16 13.02
#